data_AF-A0A354P587-F1
#
_entry.id   AF-A0A354P587-F1
#
_cell.length_a   1.000
_cell.length_b   1.000
_cell.length_c   1.000
_cell.angle_alpha   90.00
_cell.angle_beta   90.00
_cell.angle_gamma   90.00
#
_symmetry.space_group_name_H-M   'P 1'
#
loop_
_entity.id
_entity.type
_entity.pdbx_description
1 polymer ?
#
loop_
_entity_poly.entity_id
_entity_poly.type
_entity_poly.pdbx_seq_one_letter_code
_entity_poly.pdbx_strand_id
1 'polypeptide(L)'
;MAKQTIVQCKKMHRLKAGVSVPSQPRYPDGRTRYISQQEKYCFAFIGDVDLHQPNLHPALHCQRRQWIGWAILLAMAIGWQASADEIDSIDDKAAADDSQSRQQTSEALTAKLPIPPQAIMKLIADGNVVFDFYDEQRHNFAFAGETTFDFRYQYRCRTRYRIIKQPASDSPTAPESQSDSDPTRLIGPRQALEVTLDYEDVSLKISHRMRLPSRMVGEDFFHQRLVNHEFDHVAISADPRLPALLTRMLTARNSKVFVPLSDEEAESRDRATYAIMARNAAREETAKVFEDFASLIRIRYKELDQATRHGIEPLATETRLRLLSF
;
A
#
# COMPACT_ATOMS: atom_id res chain seq x y z
N MET A 1 42.84 4.78 -8.49
CA MET A 1 42.37 3.39 -8.23
C MET A 1 41.29 3.46 -7.18
N ALA A 2 40.03 3.61 -7.60
CA ALA A 2 38.88 3.76 -6.70
C ALA A 2 38.03 2.51 -6.79
N LYS A 3 37.82 1.85 -5.65
CA LYS A 3 36.89 0.73 -5.49
C LYS A 3 35.48 1.33 -5.37
N GLN A 4 34.59 1.00 -6.30
CA GLN A 4 33.16 1.21 -6.14
C GLN A 4 32.59 0.03 -5.34
N THR A 5 31.98 0.34 -4.19
CA THR A 5 31.17 -0.60 -3.43
C THR A 5 29.72 -0.41 -3.86
N ILE A 6 29.14 -1.43 -4.51
CA ILE A 6 27.72 -1.49 -4.83
C ILE A 6 26.99 -1.94 -3.57
N VAL A 7 26.09 -1.12 -3.05
CA VAL A 7 25.13 -1.53 -2.00
C VAL A 7 23.80 -1.83 -2.69
N GLN A 8 23.47 -3.12 -2.82
CA GLN A 8 22.14 -3.58 -3.20
C GLN A 8 21.17 -3.34 -2.03
N CYS A 9 20.08 -2.61 -2.26
CA CYS A 9 19.00 -2.50 -1.29
C CYS A 9 18.02 -3.67 -1.47
N LYS A 10 17.98 -4.56 -0.47
CA LYS A 10 17.17 -5.77 -0.42
C LYS A 10 15.74 -5.43 -0.02
N LYS A 11 14.76 -5.82 -0.85
CA LYS A 11 13.32 -5.73 -0.55
C LYS A 11 13.02 -6.60 0.68
N MET A 12 12.69 -5.98 1.83
CA MET A 12 12.22 -6.70 3.01
C MET A 12 10.73 -7.00 2.88
N HIS A 13 10.39 -8.24 2.51
CA HIS A 13 9.15 -8.86 2.97
C HIS A 13 9.50 -9.74 4.16
N ARG A 14 9.08 -9.34 5.36
CA ARG A 14 9.10 -10.19 6.55
C ARG A 14 7.64 -10.46 6.94
N LEU A 15 7.10 -11.57 6.44
CA LEU A 15 5.94 -12.21 7.08
C LEU A 15 6.50 -13.03 8.25
N LYS A 16 6.11 -12.69 9.47
CA LYS A 16 6.30 -13.59 10.61
C LYS A 16 5.40 -14.82 10.39
N ALA A 17 6.00 -15.97 10.15
CA ALA A 17 5.35 -17.25 10.36
C ALA A 17 5.18 -17.44 11.88
N GLY A 18 3.97 -17.76 12.32
CA GLY A 18 3.63 -17.95 13.74
C GLY A 18 2.60 -16.95 14.29
N VAL A 19 1.53 -16.69 13.54
CA VAL A 19 0.29 -16.16 14.13
C VAL A 19 -0.80 -17.16 13.79
N SER A 20 -1.33 -17.84 14.81
CA SER A 20 -2.60 -18.54 14.68
C SER A 20 -3.60 -17.52 14.12
N VAL A 21 -4.15 -17.81 12.94
CA VAL A 21 -5.23 -16.98 12.39
C VAL A 21 -6.35 -17.02 13.43
N PRO A 22 -6.67 -15.92 14.13
CA PRO A 22 -7.82 -15.95 15.03
C PRO A 22 -9.03 -16.29 14.17
N SER A 23 -9.76 -17.33 14.57
CA SER A 23 -11.03 -17.69 13.97
C SER A 23 -11.93 -16.47 14.03
N GLN A 24 -12.05 -15.75 12.90
CA GLN A 24 -12.94 -14.60 12.86
C GLN A 24 -14.37 -15.10 13.05
N PRO A 25 -15.17 -14.46 13.91
CA PRO A 25 -16.54 -14.88 14.15
C PRO A 25 -17.31 -14.86 12.83
N ARG A 26 -17.72 -16.05 12.38
CA ARG A 26 -18.71 -16.21 11.30
C ARG A 26 -20.09 -16.01 11.91
N TYR A 27 -20.84 -15.07 11.36
CA TYR A 27 -22.27 -15.01 11.64
C TYR A 27 -23.00 -16.10 10.84
N PRO A 28 -24.10 -16.66 11.37
CA PRO A 28 -24.85 -17.73 10.70
C PRO A 28 -25.50 -17.32 9.36
N ASP A 29 -25.48 -16.03 9.02
CA ASP A 29 -26.02 -15.48 7.77
C ASP A 29 -24.98 -15.32 6.65
N GLY A 30 -23.76 -15.84 6.83
CA GLY A 30 -22.71 -15.80 5.81
C GLY A 30 -21.95 -14.47 5.71
N ARG A 31 -22.18 -13.52 6.63
CA ARG A 31 -21.43 -12.25 6.65
C ARG A 31 -20.01 -12.44 7.18
N THR A 32 -19.05 -11.79 6.52
CA THR A 32 -17.68 -11.65 7.02
C THR A 32 -17.42 -10.20 7.42
N ARG A 33 -16.90 -9.99 8.62
CA ARG A 33 -16.32 -8.70 9.02
C ARG A 33 -14.83 -8.73 8.71
N TYR A 34 -14.35 -7.84 7.84
CA TYR A 34 -12.92 -7.67 7.62
C TYR A 34 -12.43 -6.50 8.47
N ILE A 35 -11.48 -6.79 9.37
CA ILE A 35 -10.67 -5.77 10.03
C ILE A 35 -9.36 -5.75 9.26
N SER A 36 -9.01 -4.61 8.65
CA SER A 36 -7.88 -4.54 7.73
C SER A 36 -6.53 -4.73 8.42
N GLN A 37 -5.58 -5.16 7.60
CA GLN A 37 -4.14 -5.02 7.80
C GLN A 37 -3.75 -3.53 7.98
N GLN A 38 -2.70 -3.32 8.76
CA GLN A 38 -2.02 -2.04 8.93
C GLN A 38 -0.95 -1.92 7.83
N GLU A 39 -1.02 -0.89 6.99
CA GLU A 39 0.01 -0.60 5.99
C GLU A 39 0.69 0.71 6.38
N LYS A 40 1.92 0.60 6.89
CA LYS A 40 2.77 1.76 7.15
C LYS A 40 3.47 2.16 5.86
N TYR A 41 3.28 3.41 5.45
CA TYR A 41 3.96 3.98 4.30
C TYR A 41 4.96 5.03 4.79
N CYS A 42 6.26 4.79 4.54
CA CYS A 42 7.34 5.77 4.74
C CYS A 42 8.01 5.99 3.38
N PHE A 43 8.23 7.24 2.98
CA PHE A 43 8.87 7.51 1.69
C PHE A 43 9.86 8.66 1.79
N ALA A 44 11.15 8.30 1.77
CA ALA A 44 12.23 9.19 1.40
C ALA A 44 12.54 8.95 -0.09
N PHE A 45 12.48 9.98 -0.92
CA PHE A 45 12.92 9.89 -2.31
C PHE A 45 14.26 10.61 -2.48
N ILE A 46 15.23 9.90 -3.04
CA ILE A 46 16.49 10.46 -3.53
C ILE A 46 16.28 10.62 -5.04
N GLY A 47 16.12 11.86 -5.49
CA GLY A 47 16.06 12.15 -6.92
C GLY A 47 17.45 12.20 -7.51
N ASP A 48 17.64 11.54 -8.67
CA ASP A 48 18.37 12.17 -9.76
C ASP A 48 17.91 11.66 -11.13
N VAL A 49 18.00 12.57 -12.10
CA VAL A 49 17.54 12.53 -13.49
C VAL A 49 18.76 12.24 -14.38
N ASP A 50 18.69 11.28 -15.31
CA ASP A 50 18.57 11.52 -16.77
C ASP A 50 18.85 10.28 -17.65
N LEU A 51 18.27 10.33 -18.86
CA LEU A 51 18.16 9.34 -19.94
C LEU A 51 19.48 8.88 -20.60
N HIS A 52 19.57 7.59 -20.96
CA HIS A 52 19.99 7.13 -22.30
C HIS A 52 19.75 5.62 -22.53
N GLN A 53 19.08 5.26 -23.63
CA GLN A 53 19.15 3.95 -24.31
C GLN A 53 20.12 4.06 -25.51
N PRO A 54 20.73 2.95 -25.99
CA PRO A 54 20.11 2.19 -27.09
C PRO A 54 20.34 0.65 -27.09
N ASN A 55 19.35 -0.05 -27.66
CA ASN A 55 19.35 -1.25 -28.54
C ASN A 55 20.39 -2.37 -28.38
N LEU A 56 19.90 -3.63 -28.31
CA LEU A 56 20.16 -4.71 -29.29
C LEU A 56 19.43 -6.03 -28.92
N HIS A 57 18.70 -6.59 -29.90
CA HIS A 57 18.22 -7.98 -30.02
C HIS A 57 19.22 -8.76 -30.92
N PRO A 58 19.11 -10.09 -31.23
CA PRO A 58 18.08 -11.08 -30.88
C PRO A 58 18.60 -12.52 -30.51
N ALA A 59 17.62 -13.41 -30.26
CA ALA A 59 17.55 -14.81 -30.73
C ALA A 59 18.05 -16.00 -29.86
N LEU A 60 17.06 -16.87 -29.57
CA LEU A 60 17.07 -18.35 -29.54
C LEU A 60 17.84 -19.08 -28.42
N HIS A 61 17.10 -19.75 -27.52
CA HIS A 61 17.22 -21.20 -27.32
C HIS A 61 16.14 -21.80 -26.39
N CYS A 62 15.37 -22.72 -26.96
CA CYS A 62 15.02 -24.06 -26.46
C CYS A 62 14.11 -24.27 -25.24
N GLN A 63 12.99 -24.94 -25.54
CA GLN A 63 12.14 -25.76 -24.69
C GLN A 63 12.89 -26.71 -23.73
N ARG A 64 12.15 -27.09 -22.67
CA ARG A 64 12.43 -28.08 -21.60
C ARG A 64 13.11 -27.52 -20.34
N ARG A 65 12.30 -26.94 -19.44
CA ARG A 65 12.49 -26.96 -17.97
C ARG A 65 11.32 -26.27 -17.26
N GLN A 66 10.26 -27.01 -16.94
CA GLN A 66 9.18 -26.48 -16.06
C GLN A 66 8.78 -27.40 -14.89
N TRP A 67 9.48 -28.51 -14.66
CA TRP A 67 9.15 -29.42 -13.54
C TRP A 67 10.21 -29.55 -12.43
N ILE A 68 11.40 -28.94 -12.58
CA ILE A 68 12.45 -28.97 -11.55
C ILE A 68 12.44 -27.71 -10.65
N GLY A 69 11.79 -26.61 -11.10
CA GLY A 69 11.76 -25.34 -10.37
C GLY A 69 10.98 -25.37 -9.05
N TRP A 70 9.92 -26.17 -8.97
CA TRP A 70 9.07 -26.23 -7.76
C TRP A 70 9.62 -27.15 -6.67
N ALA A 71 10.37 -28.20 -7.02
CA ALA A 71 10.97 -29.10 -6.04
C ALA A 71 12.17 -28.48 -5.30
N ILE A 72 12.93 -27.60 -5.95
CA ILE A 72 14.06 -26.89 -5.32
C ILE A 72 13.56 -25.74 -4.42
N LEU A 73 12.42 -25.11 -4.75
CA LEU A 73 11.79 -24.10 -3.89
C LEU A 73 11.14 -24.70 -2.62
N LEU A 74 10.69 -25.96 -2.66
CA LEU A 74 10.14 -26.63 -1.47
C LEU A 74 11.24 -27.23 -0.56
N ALA A 75 12.35 -27.69 -1.12
CA ALA A 75 13.47 -28.22 -0.33
C ALA A 75 14.31 -27.14 0.39
N MET A 76 14.38 -25.91 -0.14
CA MET A 76 15.00 -24.78 0.57
C MET A 76 14.14 -24.20 1.71
N ALA A 77 12.84 -24.51 1.76
CA ALA A 77 11.94 -24.05 2.82
C ALA A 77 11.95 -24.92 4.08
N ILE A 78 12.51 -26.13 4.02
CA ILE A 78 12.49 -27.10 5.15
C ILE A 78 13.89 -27.35 5.74
N GLY A 79 14.97 -27.03 5.01
CA GLY A 79 16.35 -27.32 5.42
C GLY A 79 17.10 -26.24 6.19
N TRP A 80 16.50 -25.09 6.52
CA TRP A 80 17.21 -23.96 7.15
C TRP A 80 16.57 -23.53 8.47
N GLN A 81 16.48 -24.45 9.43
CA GLN A 81 15.91 -24.18 10.75
C GLN A 81 16.76 -24.73 11.91
N ALA A 82 18.10 -24.74 11.78
CA ALA A 82 19.00 -25.12 12.88
C ALA A 82 20.45 -24.66 12.68
N SER A 83 20.72 -23.34 12.69
CA SER A 83 22.03 -22.73 13.05
C SER A 83 22.05 -21.21 12.77
N ALA A 84 21.16 -20.44 13.41
CA ALA A 84 21.21 -18.97 13.36
C ALA A 84 20.74 -18.27 14.65
N ASP A 85 20.58 -18.98 15.76
CA ASP A 85 19.86 -18.44 16.93
C ASP A 85 20.73 -17.71 17.96
N GLU A 86 22.02 -17.43 17.70
CA GLU A 86 22.89 -16.83 18.74
C GLU A 86 23.65 -15.54 18.37
N ILE A 87 23.45 -14.95 17.17
CA ILE A 87 24.09 -13.67 16.80
C ILE A 87 23.09 -12.56 16.44
N ASP A 88 21.81 -12.87 16.15
CA ASP A 88 20.81 -11.89 15.72
C ASP A 88 20.10 -11.11 16.88
N SER A 89 20.46 -11.32 18.14
CA SER A 89 19.71 -10.75 19.29
C SER A 89 20.27 -9.45 19.89
N ILE A 90 21.47 -9.01 19.47
CA ILE A 90 22.10 -7.79 20.01
C ILE A 90 21.63 -6.53 19.27
N ASP A 91 21.49 -6.59 17.94
CA ASP A 91 21.09 -5.44 17.13
C ASP A 91 19.61 -5.05 17.35
N ASP A 92 18.73 -6.03 17.60
CA ASP A 92 17.31 -5.79 17.86
C ASP A 92 17.06 -5.03 19.18
N LYS A 93 17.92 -5.20 20.19
CA LYS A 93 17.81 -4.47 21.46
C LYS A 93 18.24 -3.01 21.33
N ALA A 94 19.31 -2.74 20.60
CA ALA A 94 19.79 -1.38 20.38
C ALA A 94 18.76 -0.52 19.61
N ALA A 95 18.09 -1.09 18.61
CA ALA A 95 17.05 -0.40 17.85
C ALA A 95 15.78 -0.11 18.69
N ALA A 96 15.43 -1.01 19.61
CA ALA A 96 14.28 -0.84 20.50
C ALA A 96 14.51 0.28 21.53
N ASP A 97 15.72 0.34 22.11
CA ASP A 97 16.08 1.35 23.11
C ASP A 97 16.13 2.77 22.50
N ASP A 98 16.71 2.90 21.29
CA ASP A 98 16.72 4.16 20.54
C ASP A 98 15.29 4.64 20.19
N SER A 99 14.38 3.71 19.85
CA SER A 99 12.99 4.06 19.56
C SER A 99 12.24 4.60 20.79
N GLN A 100 12.47 4.03 21.97
CA GLN A 100 11.85 4.51 23.21
C GLN A 100 12.40 5.87 23.63
N SER A 101 13.72 6.05 23.55
CA SER A 101 14.37 7.32 23.85
C SER A 101 13.84 8.45 22.96
N ARG A 102 13.72 8.21 21.64
CA ARG A 102 13.14 9.17 20.69
C ARG A 102 11.69 9.51 20.95
N GLN A 103 10.90 8.55 21.43
CA GLN A 103 9.51 8.80 21.78
C GLN A 103 9.41 9.72 23.00
N GLN A 104 10.21 9.47 24.04
CA GLN A 104 10.24 10.31 25.24
C GLN A 104 10.70 11.74 24.94
N THR A 105 11.72 11.92 24.08
CA THR A 105 12.16 13.25 23.68
C THR A 105 11.10 13.98 22.87
N SER A 106 10.40 13.27 21.98
CA SER A 106 9.30 13.85 21.19
C SER A 106 8.12 14.27 22.06
N GLU A 107 7.73 13.47 23.05
CA GLU A 107 6.69 13.82 24.02
C GLU A 107 7.08 15.05 24.85
N ALA A 108 8.32 15.10 25.34
CA ALA A 108 8.85 16.24 26.10
C ALA A 108 8.91 17.54 25.28
N LEU A 109 9.21 17.46 23.98
CA LEU A 109 9.21 18.61 23.08
C LEU A 109 7.80 19.03 22.67
N THR A 110 6.89 18.07 22.45
CA THR A 110 5.48 18.34 22.16
C THR A 110 4.82 19.12 23.30
N ALA A 111 5.16 18.81 24.55
CA ALA A 111 4.68 19.54 25.73
C ALA A 111 5.15 21.01 25.80
N LYS A 112 6.18 21.40 25.02
CA LYS A 112 6.70 22.77 24.95
C LYS A 112 6.11 23.57 23.79
N LEU A 113 5.29 22.96 22.94
CA LEU A 113 4.68 23.68 21.82
C LEU A 113 3.68 24.73 22.33
N PRO A 114 3.61 25.90 21.66
CA PRO A 114 2.59 26.90 21.97
C PRO A 114 1.19 26.34 21.70
N ILE A 115 0.15 27.07 22.09
CA ILE A 115 -1.23 26.68 21.76
C ILE A 115 -1.43 26.84 20.24
N PRO A 116 -1.89 25.81 19.51
CA PRO A 116 -2.09 25.91 18.07
C PRO A 116 -3.22 26.89 17.73
N PRO A 117 -3.09 27.66 16.63
CA PRO A 117 -4.23 28.40 16.06
C PRO A 117 -5.42 27.48 15.80
N GLN A 118 -6.64 28.00 15.89
CA GLN A 118 -7.87 27.20 15.81
C GLN A 118 -7.95 26.31 14.55
N ALA A 119 -7.52 26.84 13.41
CA ALA A 119 -7.48 26.08 12.15
C ALA A 119 -6.54 24.87 12.21
N ILE A 120 -5.35 25.03 12.81
CA ILE A 120 -4.37 23.95 12.97
C ILE A 120 -4.84 22.96 14.04
N MET A 121 -5.44 23.44 15.14
CA MET A 121 -6.01 22.58 16.17
C MET A 121 -7.06 21.61 15.58
N LYS A 122 -7.90 22.09 14.66
CA LYS A 122 -8.84 21.25 13.92
C LYS A 122 -8.12 20.19 13.08
N LEU A 123 -7.06 20.55 12.35
CA LEU A 123 -6.28 19.60 11.56
C LEU A 123 -5.56 18.55 12.42
N ILE A 124 -5.05 18.93 13.59
CA ILE A 124 -4.45 17.99 14.54
C ILE A 124 -5.48 16.95 14.99
N ALA A 125 -6.70 17.39 15.30
CA ALA A 125 -7.79 16.52 15.73
C ALA A 125 -8.28 15.61 14.59
N ASP A 126 -8.60 16.19 13.43
CA ASP A 126 -9.14 15.46 12.27
C ASP A 126 -8.11 14.48 11.69
N GLY A 127 -6.84 14.90 11.64
CA GLY A 127 -5.73 14.10 11.13
C GLY A 127 -5.10 13.17 12.16
N ASN A 128 -5.51 13.22 13.43
CA ASN A 128 -4.88 12.50 14.54
C ASN A 128 -3.34 12.61 14.47
N VAL A 129 -2.85 13.86 14.48
CA VAL A 129 -1.44 14.20 14.23
C VAL A 129 -0.60 13.93 15.47
N VAL A 130 0.50 13.21 15.27
CA VAL A 130 1.56 13.02 16.26
C VAL A 130 2.84 13.69 15.76
N PHE A 131 3.45 14.52 16.61
CA PHE A 131 4.75 15.12 16.31
C PHE A 131 5.89 14.19 16.71
N ASP A 132 6.92 14.14 15.86
CA ASP A 132 8.14 13.37 16.06
C ASP A 132 9.32 14.31 15.76
N PHE A 133 10.16 14.57 16.74
CA PHE A 133 11.21 15.57 16.61
C PHE A 133 12.59 14.93 16.50
N TYR A 134 13.40 15.40 15.56
CA TYR A 134 14.74 14.86 15.34
C TYR A 134 15.84 15.92 15.48
N ASP A 135 17.04 15.46 15.82
CA ASP A 135 18.25 16.28 15.84
C ASP A 135 18.89 16.29 14.44
N GLU A 136 18.83 17.43 13.75
CA GLU A 136 19.41 17.62 12.41
C GLU A 136 20.91 17.33 12.37
N GLN A 137 21.64 17.51 13.49
CA GLN A 137 23.08 17.26 13.51
C GLN A 137 23.40 15.76 13.48
N ARG A 138 22.46 14.91 13.94
CA ARG A 138 22.62 13.46 14.02
C ARG A 138 22.03 12.73 12.82
N HIS A 139 21.11 13.37 12.11
CA HIS A 139 20.37 12.73 11.02
C HIS A 139 20.42 13.59 9.76
N ASN A 140 21.03 13.03 8.71
CA ASN A 140 21.02 13.64 7.38
C ASN A 140 19.73 13.21 6.65
N PHE A 141 18.65 13.95 6.85
CA PHE A 141 17.41 13.75 6.10
C PHE A 141 17.45 14.50 4.77
N ALA A 142 16.84 13.91 3.74
CA ALA A 142 16.72 14.53 2.42
C ALA A 142 15.83 15.79 2.44
N PHE A 143 14.90 15.87 3.40
CA PHE A 143 13.93 16.96 3.52
C PHE A 143 13.93 17.52 4.94
N ALA A 144 13.66 18.82 5.05
CA ALA A 144 13.60 19.49 6.34
C ALA A 144 12.38 19.05 7.17
N GLY A 145 11.30 18.57 6.53
CA GLY A 145 10.12 18.01 7.19
C GLY A 145 9.62 16.79 6.44
N GLU A 146 8.91 15.90 7.15
CA GLU A 146 8.24 14.75 6.54
C GLU A 146 6.91 14.49 7.24
N THR A 147 5.82 14.50 6.47
CA THR A 147 4.51 14.04 6.94
C THR A 147 4.18 12.68 6.36
N THR A 148 4.07 11.69 7.24
CA THR A 148 3.58 10.34 6.90
C THR A 148 2.16 10.14 7.40
N PHE A 149 1.38 9.32 6.69
CA PHE A 149 0.02 8.97 7.09
C PHE A 149 -0.20 7.44 7.10
N ASP A 150 -1.10 6.99 7.96
CA ASP A 150 -1.58 5.61 8.06
C ASP A 150 -3.10 5.61 7.88
N PHE A 151 -3.59 4.80 6.93
CA PHE A 151 -5.01 4.58 6.70
C PHE A 151 -5.45 3.28 7.33
N ARG A 152 -6.50 3.36 8.13
CA ARG A 152 -7.21 2.20 8.66
C ARG A 152 -8.63 2.23 8.19
N TYR A 153 -8.97 1.28 7.34
CA TYR A 153 -10.32 1.12 6.85
C TYR A 153 -11.02 -0.05 7.53
N GLN A 154 -12.32 0.09 7.74
CA GLN A 154 -13.18 -1.01 8.16
C GLN A 154 -14.37 -1.05 7.22
N TYR A 155 -14.72 -2.25 6.79
CA TYR A 155 -15.87 -2.45 5.92
C TYR A 155 -16.48 -3.82 6.19
N ARG A 156 -17.73 -3.97 5.76
CA ARG A 156 -18.38 -5.26 5.59
C ARG A 156 -18.56 -5.49 4.10
N CYS A 157 -18.27 -6.70 3.66
CA CYS A 157 -18.46 -7.09 2.26
C CYS A 157 -19.28 -8.38 2.26
N ARG A 158 -20.44 -8.34 1.61
CA ARG A 158 -21.21 -9.54 1.28
C ARG A 158 -20.78 -10.00 -0.09
N THR A 159 -20.44 -11.28 -0.18
CA THR A 159 -19.95 -11.88 -1.42
C THR A 159 -20.99 -12.88 -1.90
N ARG A 160 -21.48 -12.69 -3.13
CA ARG A 160 -22.34 -13.65 -3.83
C ARG A 160 -21.58 -14.17 -5.03
N TYR A 161 -21.75 -15.43 -5.39
CA TYR A 161 -21.09 -15.98 -6.57
C TYR A 161 -21.99 -16.91 -7.36
N ARG A 162 -21.74 -16.99 -8.67
CA ARG A 162 -22.34 -18.00 -9.55
C ARG A 162 -21.36 -18.37 -10.67
N ILE A 163 -21.46 -19.61 -11.14
CA ILE A 163 -20.70 -20.04 -12.31
C ILE A 163 -21.40 -19.51 -13.56
N ILE A 164 -20.62 -18.91 -14.45
CA ILE A 164 -21.07 -18.49 -15.77
C ILE A 164 -20.22 -19.17 -16.84
N LYS A 165 -20.82 -19.40 -18.00
CA LYS A 165 -20.06 -19.70 -19.21
C LYS A 165 -19.59 -18.38 -19.77
N GLN A 166 -18.28 -18.16 -19.79
CA GLN A 166 -17.73 -17.02 -20.48
C GLN A 166 -17.84 -17.33 -21.98
N PRO A 167 -18.50 -16.48 -22.77
CA PRO A 167 -18.41 -16.62 -24.22
C PRO A 167 -16.93 -16.59 -24.57
N ALA A 168 -16.49 -17.42 -25.52
CA ALA A 168 -15.14 -17.31 -26.05
C ALA A 168 -14.97 -15.84 -26.46
N SER A 169 -14.22 -15.07 -25.67
CA SER A 169 -14.05 -13.66 -25.96
C SER A 169 -13.29 -13.61 -27.27
N ASP A 170 -13.94 -13.08 -28.30
CA ASP A 170 -13.33 -12.75 -29.58
C ASP A 170 -12.28 -11.65 -29.33
N SER A 171 -11.16 -11.98 -28.69
CA SER A 171 -10.03 -11.08 -28.53
C SER A 171 -9.35 -10.97 -29.89
N PRO A 172 -9.49 -9.85 -30.64
CA PRO A 172 -9.03 -9.73 -32.03
C PRO A 172 -7.55 -9.35 -32.12
N THR A 173 -6.69 -9.88 -31.24
CA THR A 173 -5.29 -9.43 -31.14
C THR A 173 -4.35 -10.54 -30.67
N ALA A 174 -4.29 -11.62 -31.44
CA ALA A 174 -3.05 -12.37 -31.57
C ALA A 174 -2.63 -12.30 -33.05
N PRO A 175 -1.45 -11.73 -33.37
CA PRO A 175 -0.97 -11.71 -34.74
C PRO A 175 -0.83 -13.14 -35.23
N GLU A 176 -1.44 -13.43 -36.39
CA GLU A 176 -1.37 -14.69 -37.12
C GLU A 176 0.08 -15.17 -37.23
N SER A 177 0.50 -16.00 -36.29
CA SER A 177 1.75 -16.73 -36.39
C SER A 177 1.37 -18.11 -36.89
N GLN A 178 1.31 -18.23 -38.22
CA GLN A 178 1.05 -19.45 -38.97
C GLN A 178 1.99 -20.56 -38.49
N SER A 179 1.46 -21.48 -37.69
CA SER A 179 2.12 -22.70 -37.24
C SER A 179 1.12 -23.83 -37.40
N ASP A 180 1.04 -24.36 -38.63
CA ASP A 180 0.34 -25.58 -39.00
C ASP A 180 0.91 -26.78 -38.25
N SER A 181 0.29 -27.19 -37.14
CA SER A 181 0.17 -28.61 -36.71
C SER A 181 -0.36 -28.79 -35.28
N ASP A 182 -1.59 -28.35 -34.95
CA ASP A 182 -2.39 -29.05 -33.91
C ASP A 182 -3.90 -28.67 -33.99
N PRO A 183 -4.73 -29.38 -34.76
CA PRO A 183 -6.10 -28.94 -35.08
C PRO A 183 -7.19 -29.31 -34.06
N THR A 184 -6.87 -29.73 -32.82
CA THR A 184 -7.91 -30.35 -31.97
C THR A 184 -7.84 -30.05 -30.47
N ARG A 185 -7.52 -28.82 -30.08
CA ARG A 185 -8.06 -28.28 -28.81
C ARG A 185 -9.25 -27.42 -29.13
N LEU A 186 -10.41 -28.06 -29.25
CA LEU A 186 -11.70 -27.39 -29.09
C LEU A 186 -11.71 -26.80 -27.68
N ILE A 187 -11.26 -25.55 -27.53
CA ILE A 187 -11.38 -24.82 -26.28
C ILE A 187 -12.87 -24.59 -26.09
N GLY A 188 -13.51 -25.48 -25.34
CA GLY A 188 -14.90 -25.32 -24.93
C GLY A 188 -15.09 -23.98 -24.19
N PRO A 189 -16.33 -23.52 -24.04
CA PRO A 189 -16.60 -22.26 -23.34
C PRO A 189 -15.96 -22.30 -21.96
N ARG A 190 -14.98 -21.42 -21.73
CA ARG A 190 -14.31 -21.30 -20.44
C ARG A 190 -15.33 -20.93 -19.37
N GLN A 191 -15.34 -21.65 -18.27
CA GLN A 191 -16.21 -21.31 -17.14
C GLN A 191 -15.49 -20.32 -16.24
N ALA A 192 -16.26 -19.41 -15.66
CA ALA A 192 -15.76 -18.44 -14.69
C ALA A 192 -16.73 -18.32 -13.53
N LEU A 193 -16.19 -18.03 -12.35
CA LEU A 193 -16.96 -17.65 -11.18
C LEU A 193 -17.21 -16.14 -11.26
N GLU A 194 -18.45 -15.74 -11.53
CA GLU A 194 -18.88 -14.34 -11.37
C GLU A 194 -19.12 -14.09 -9.88
N VAL A 195 -18.29 -13.24 -9.27
CA VAL A 195 -18.32 -12.87 -7.87
C VAL A 195 -18.85 -11.45 -7.73
N THR A 196 -20.01 -11.29 -7.11
CA THR A 196 -20.62 -9.98 -6.79
C THR A 196 -20.23 -9.54 -5.37
N LEU A 197 -19.72 -8.32 -5.23
CA LEU A 197 -19.27 -7.70 -3.98
C LEU A 197 -20.21 -6.57 -3.54
N ASP A 198 -20.89 -6.75 -2.42
CA ASP A 198 -21.77 -5.72 -1.86
C ASP A 198 -21.12 -5.14 -0.60
N TYR A 199 -20.61 -3.91 -0.67
CA TYR A 199 -19.94 -3.24 0.45
C TYR A 199 -20.93 -2.47 1.33
N GLU A 200 -20.77 -2.61 2.64
CA GLU A 200 -21.58 -1.97 3.70
C GLU A 200 -20.65 -1.44 4.81
N ASP A 201 -21.14 -0.50 5.61
CA ASP A 201 -20.46 0.00 6.81
C ASP A 201 -18.99 0.45 6.57
N VAL A 202 -18.73 1.11 5.43
CA VAL A 202 -17.39 1.60 5.08
C VAL A 202 -17.01 2.75 6.00
N SER A 203 -15.89 2.63 6.68
CA SER A 203 -15.30 3.67 7.51
C SER A 203 -13.81 3.79 7.24
N LEU A 204 -13.32 5.03 7.27
CA LEU A 204 -11.92 5.39 7.08
C LEU A 204 -11.44 6.13 8.33
N LYS A 205 -10.35 5.66 8.91
CA LYS A 205 -9.61 6.38 9.94
C LYS A 205 -8.25 6.73 9.38
N ILE A 206 -7.81 7.95 9.64
CA ILE A 206 -6.49 8.45 9.26
C ILE A 206 -5.72 8.84 10.52
N SER A 207 -4.41 8.62 10.49
CA SER A 207 -3.49 9.16 11.48
C SER A 207 -2.22 9.65 10.82
N HIS A 208 -1.62 10.70 11.38
CA HIS A 208 -0.41 11.30 10.85
C HIS A 208 0.74 11.24 11.82
N ARG A 209 1.95 11.11 11.29
CA ARG A 209 3.19 11.40 11.99
C ARG A 209 3.94 12.48 11.23
N MET A 210 4.10 13.62 11.88
CA MET A 210 4.80 14.78 11.36
C MET A 210 6.19 14.84 11.98
N ARG A 211 7.21 14.65 11.15
CA ARG A 211 8.62 14.65 11.54
C ARG A 211 9.24 16.00 11.27
N LEU A 212 9.76 16.64 12.31
CA LEU A 212 10.29 18.00 12.24
C LEU A 212 11.61 18.15 13.03
N PRO A 213 12.48 19.09 12.63
CA PRO A 213 13.66 19.47 13.38
C PRO A 213 13.31 19.96 14.78
N SER A 214 14.03 19.46 15.78
CA SER A 214 13.86 19.88 17.18
C SER A 214 14.12 21.37 17.39
N ARG A 215 15.00 22.00 16.59
CA ARG A 215 15.29 23.44 16.64
C ARG A 215 14.10 24.34 16.27
N MET A 216 13.07 23.79 15.64
CA MET A 216 11.86 24.54 15.29
C MET A 216 10.92 24.73 16.48
N VAL A 217 11.07 23.94 17.54
CA VAL A 217 10.25 24.04 18.74
C VAL A 217 10.51 25.39 19.42
N GLY A 218 9.48 26.24 19.46
CA GLY A 218 9.53 27.59 20.04
C GLY A 218 8.18 28.30 19.93
N GLU A 219 8.12 29.55 20.38
CA GLU A 219 6.88 30.36 20.41
C GLU A 219 6.25 30.54 19.02
N ASP A 220 7.10 30.62 17.98
CA ASP A 220 6.66 30.80 16.59
C ASP A 220 6.41 29.50 15.84
N PHE A 221 6.40 28.34 16.51
CA PHE A 221 6.31 27.01 15.87
C PHE A 221 5.24 26.92 14.77
N PHE A 222 3.99 27.31 15.07
CA PHE A 222 2.88 27.24 14.12
C PHE A 222 2.88 28.35 13.05
N HIS A 223 3.72 29.37 13.21
CA HIS A 223 3.91 30.42 12.19
C HIS A 223 5.01 30.06 11.19
N GLN A 224 5.80 29.02 11.47
CA GLN A 224 6.87 28.58 10.58
C GLN A 224 6.30 27.99 9.29
N ARG A 225 6.91 28.36 8.16
CA ARG A 225 6.44 28.00 6.83
C ARG A 225 6.48 26.49 6.58
N LEU A 226 7.55 25.83 7.04
CA LEU A 226 7.69 24.39 6.92
C LEU A 226 6.58 23.66 7.71
N VAL A 227 6.29 24.09 8.94
CA VAL A 227 5.19 23.51 9.74
C VAL A 227 3.85 23.65 9.02
N ASN A 228 3.58 24.82 8.45
CA ASN A 228 2.35 25.04 7.66
C ASN A 228 2.30 24.18 6.38
N HIS A 229 3.43 23.95 5.71
CA HIS A 229 3.53 23.03 4.58
C HIS A 229 3.21 21.59 4.99
N GLU A 230 3.74 21.12 6.12
CA GLU A 230 3.41 19.80 6.65
C GLU A 230 1.93 19.67 7.04
N PHE A 231 1.32 20.75 7.56
CA PHE A 231 -0.12 20.77 7.80
C PHE A 231 -0.97 20.81 6.53
N ASP A 232 -0.45 21.35 5.43
CA ASP A 232 -1.13 21.29 4.14
C ASP A 232 -1.18 19.85 3.62
N HIS A 233 -0.17 19.01 3.89
CA HIS A 233 -0.26 17.56 3.66
C HIS A 233 -1.38 16.92 4.48
N VAL A 234 -1.44 17.23 5.78
CA VAL A 234 -2.53 16.75 6.66
C VAL A 234 -3.89 17.19 6.15
N ALA A 235 -4.03 18.42 5.66
CA ALA A 235 -5.28 18.94 5.14
C ALA A 235 -5.77 18.19 3.90
N ILE A 236 -4.84 17.75 3.02
CA ILE A 236 -5.17 16.93 1.84
C ILE A 236 -5.77 15.58 2.28
N SER A 237 -5.09 14.87 3.16
CA SER A 237 -5.43 13.48 3.50
C SER A 237 -6.52 13.38 4.58
N ALA A 238 -6.73 14.42 5.39
CA ALA A 238 -7.82 14.52 6.37
C ALA A 238 -9.07 15.20 5.80
N ASP A 239 -9.16 15.40 4.48
CA ASP A 239 -10.31 16.02 3.84
C ASP A 239 -11.61 15.22 4.13
N PRO A 240 -12.66 15.85 4.65
CA PRO A 240 -13.90 15.17 5.05
C PRO A 240 -14.66 14.53 3.88
N ARG A 241 -14.31 14.82 2.62
CA ARG A 241 -14.90 14.20 1.43
C ARG A 241 -14.28 12.84 1.11
N LEU A 242 -13.07 12.55 1.59
CA LEU A 242 -12.36 11.32 1.28
C LEU A 242 -13.10 10.04 1.68
N PRO A 243 -13.78 9.95 2.84
CA PRO A 243 -14.61 8.78 3.17
C PRO A 243 -15.74 8.53 2.16
N ALA A 244 -16.37 9.59 1.66
CA ALA A 244 -17.41 9.48 0.63
C ALA A 244 -16.82 9.07 -0.72
N LEU A 245 -15.65 9.61 -1.09
CA LEU A 245 -14.91 9.20 -2.28
C LEU A 245 -14.56 7.70 -2.24
N LEU A 246 -13.99 7.22 -1.13
CA LEU A 246 -13.66 5.81 -0.95
C LEU A 246 -14.90 4.92 -1.08
N THR A 247 -16.00 5.30 -0.42
CA THR A 247 -17.28 4.56 -0.52
C THR A 247 -17.77 4.52 -1.96
N ARG A 248 -17.66 5.63 -2.69
CA ARG A 248 -17.99 5.69 -4.11
C ARG A 248 -17.07 4.81 -4.95
N MET A 249 -15.77 4.77 -4.69
CA MET A 249 -14.85 3.90 -5.43
C MET A 249 -15.15 2.41 -5.21
N LEU A 250 -15.50 2.01 -3.98
CA LEU A 250 -15.89 0.65 -3.64
C LEU A 250 -17.24 0.24 -4.27
N THR A 251 -18.17 1.18 -4.45
CA THR A 251 -19.52 0.91 -4.96
C THR A 251 -19.70 1.17 -6.46
N ALA A 252 -18.94 2.08 -7.06
CA ALA A 252 -19.03 2.44 -8.48
C ALA A 252 -18.36 1.44 -9.41
N ARG A 253 -17.35 0.70 -8.91
CA ARG A 253 -16.90 -0.51 -9.62
C ARG A 253 -18.05 -1.51 -9.54
N ASN A 254 -18.82 -1.64 -10.62
CA ASN A 254 -19.80 -2.70 -10.79
C ASN A 254 -19.17 -4.00 -10.30
N SER A 255 -19.62 -4.46 -9.14
CA SER A 255 -18.83 -5.23 -8.19
C SER A 255 -18.70 -6.70 -8.58
N LYS A 256 -18.58 -6.96 -9.87
CA LYS A 256 -18.49 -8.27 -10.49
C LYS A 256 -17.05 -8.53 -10.86
N VAL A 257 -16.42 -9.41 -10.11
CA VAL A 257 -15.11 -9.97 -10.43
C VAL A 257 -15.31 -11.31 -11.08
N PHE A 258 -14.62 -11.57 -12.18
CA PHE A 258 -14.65 -12.87 -12.86
C PHE A 258 -13.38 -13.62 -12.51
N VAL A 259 -13.53 -14.75 -11.80
CA VAL A 259 -12.41 -15.64 -11.49
C VAL A 259 -12.46 -16.79 -12.49
N PRO A 260 -11.43 -16.96 -13.35
CA PRO A 260 -11.39 -18.09 -14.27
C PRO A 260 -11.34 -19.40 -13.47
N LEU A 261 -12.11 -20.40 -13.90
CA LEU A 261 -12.08 -21.75 -13.33
C LEU A 261 -11.30 -22.68 -14.26
N SER A 262 -10.52 -23.58 -13.69
CA SER A 262 -10.01 -24.75 -14.41
C SER A 262 -11.15 -25.74 -14.70
N ASP A 263 -10.94 -26.67 -15.64
CA ASP A 263 -11.93 -27.70 -15.95
C ASP A 263 -12.22 -28.57 -14.73
N GLU A 264 -11.18 -28.93 -13.96
CA GLU A 264 -11.30 -29.68 -12.70
C GLU A 264 -12.10 -28.90 -11.65
N GLU A 265 -11.84 -27.60 -11.49
CA GLU A 265 -12.57 -26.75 -10.54
C GLU A 265 -14.04 -26.60 -10.95
N ALA A 266 -14.31 -26.44 -12.25
CA ALA A 266 -15.66 -26.35 -12.80
C ALA A 266 -16.46 -27.65 -12.61
N GLU A 267 -15.82 -28.80 -12.76
CA GLU A 267 -16.43 -30.12 -12.59
C GLU A 267 -16.64 -30.49 -11.12
N SER A 268 -15.72 -30.11 -10.23
CA SER A 268 -15.76 -30.47 -8.81
C SER A 268 -17.05 -30.05 -8.11
N ARG A 269 -17.65 -28.93 -8.55
CA ARG A 269 -18.82 -28.28 -7.94
C ARG A 269 -18.69 -28.07 -6.42
N ASP A 270 -17.45 -27.99 -5.91
CA ASP A 270 -17.21 -27.82 -4.48
C ASP A 270 -17.51 -26.38 -4.05
N ARG A 271 -18.63 -26.22 -3.33
CA ARG A 271 -19.06 -24.93 -2.79
C ARG A 271 -18.06 -24.32 -1.82
N ALA A 272 -17.29 -25.13 -1.08
CA ALA A 272 -16.30 -24.62 -0.15
C ALA A 272 -15.14 -23.97 -0.90
N THR A 273 -14.64 -24.63 -1.94
CA THR A 273 -13.62 -24.09 -2.84
C THR A 273 -14.07 -22.78 -3.50
N TYR A 274 -15.26 -22.72 -4.09
CA TYR A 274 -15.75 -21.47 -4.70
C TYR A 274 -15.93 -20.33 -3.70
N ALA A 275 -16.37 -20.63 -2.46
CA ALA A 275 -16.46 -19.62 -1.42
C ALA A 275 -15.07 -19.04 -1.04
N ILE A 276 -14.03 -19.88 -1.02
CA ILE A 276 -12.65 -19.44 -0.78
C ILE A 276 -12.16 -18.58 -1.94
N MET A 277 -12.36 -19.02 -3.19
CA MET A 277 -11.99 -18.26 -4.39
C MET A 277 -12.69 -16.90 -4.42
N ALA A 278 -14.00 -16.86 -4.17
CA ALA A 278 -14.78 -15.63 -4.14
C ALA A 278 -14.30 -14.67 -3.04
N ARG A 279 -13.96 -15.18 -1.85
CA ARG A 279 -13.39 -14.38 -0.76
C ARG A 279 -12.02 -13.81 -1.13
N ASN A 280 -11.16 -14.60 -1.78
CA ASN A 280 -9.84 -14.14 -2.20
C ASN A 280 -9.95 -13.07 -3.28
N ALA A 281 -10.82 -13.27 -4.27
CA ALA A 281 -11.12 -12.28 -5.29
C ALA A 281 -11.67 -10.97 -4.70
N ALA A 282 -12.58 -11.07 -3.72
CA ALA A 282 -13.10 -9.92 -2.99
C ALA A 282 -11.97 -9.14 -2.30
N ARG A 283 -11.05 -9.84 -1.61
CA ARG A 283 -9.91 -9.20 -0.92
C ARG A 283 -8.96 -8.52 -1.89
N GLU A 284 -8.62 -9.18 -2.99
CA GLU A 284 -7.71 -8.64 -4.00
C GLU A 284 -8.30 -7.39 -4.67
N GLU A 285 -9.57 -7.45 -5.08
CA GLU A 285 -10.23 -6.31 -5.72
C GLU A 285 -10.36 -5.13 -4.76
N THR A 286 -10.71 -5.42 -3.51
CA THR A 286 -10.76 -4.41 -2.45
C THR A 286 -9.38 -3.76 -2.24
N ALA A 287 -8.30 -4.55 -2.21
CA ALA A 287 -6.93 -4.04 -2.06
C ALA A 287 -6.53 -3.12 -3.23
N LYS A 288 -6.93 -3.44 -4.46
CA LYS A 288 -6.70 -2.56 -5.63
C LYS A 288 -7.39 -1.21 -5.47
N VAL A 289 -8.67 -1.21 -5.04
CA VAL A 289 -9.40 0.04 -4.78
C VAL A 289 -8.70 0.89 -3.72
N PHE A 290 -8.18 0.26 -2.66
CA PHE A 290 -7.44 0.97 -1.62
C PHE A 290 -6.11 1.53 -2.11
N GLU A 291 -5.36 0.79 -2.91
CA GLU A 291 -4.10 1.27 -3.49
C GLU A 291 -4.35 2.42 -4.47
N ASP A 292 -5.41 2.36 -5.27
CA ASP A 292 -5.82 3.46 -6.15
C ASP A 292 -6.20 4.70 -5.32
N PHE A 293 -6.98 4.52 -4.27
CA PHE A 293 -7.37 5.59 -3.34
C PHE A 293 -6.15 6.23 -2.66
N ALA A 294 -5.23 5.43 -2.12
CA ALA A 294 -3.99 5.91 -1.52
C ALA A 294 -3.12 6.64 -2.56
N SER A 295 -3.08 6.14 -3.80
CA SER A 295 -2.34 6.76 -4.89
C SER A 295 -2.85 8.15 -5.25
N LEU A 296 -4.17 8.39 -5.22
CA LEU A 296 -4.74 9.73 -5.42
C LEU A 296 -4.19 10.74 -4.41
N ILE A 297 -4.11 10.34 -3.14
CA ILE A 297 -3.61 11.19 -2.06
C ILE A 297 -2.10 11.42 -2.22
N ARG A 298 -1.34 10.37 -2.55
CA ARG A 298 0.10 10.49 -2.85
C ARG A 298 0.38 11.44 -4.03
N ILE A 299 -0.46 11.43 -5.06
CA ILE A 299 -0.34 12.36 -6.18
C ILE A 299 -0.52 13.80 -5.67
N ARG A 300 -1.54 14.07 -4.84
CA ARG A 300 -1.76 15.40 -4.27
C ARG A 300 -0.62 15.87 -3.37
N TYR A 301 -0.02 14.98 -2.58
CA TYR A 301 1.17 15.28 -1.78
C TYR A 301 2.34 15.71 -2.67
N LYS A 302 2.60 14.96 -3.75
CA LYS A 302 3.66 15.30 -4.71
C LYS A 302 3.41 16.62 -5.41
N GLU A 303 2.16 16.90 -5.81
CA GLU A 303 1.80 18.17 -6.41
C GLU A 303 2.00 19.33 -5.43
N LEU A 304 1.68 19.15 -4.14
CA LEU A 304 1.93 20.13 -3.09
C LEU A 304 3.44 20.37 -2.91
N ASP A 305 4.23 19.31 -2.77
CA ASP A 305 5.68 19.38 -2.64
C ASP A 305 6.33 20.09 -3.84
N GLN A 306 5.88 19.78 -5.05
CA GLN A 306 6.36 20.43 -6.27
C GLN A 306 5.98 21.92 -6.28
N ALA A 307 4.76 22.26 -5.90
CA ALA A 307 4.26 23.64 -5.91
C ALA A 307 4.92 24.53 -4.85
N THR A 308 5.36 23.96 -3.73
CA THR A 308 6.01 24.71 -2.64
C THR A 308 7.52 24.50 -2.60
N ARG A 309 8.08 23.69 -3.52
CA ARG A 309 9.46 23.20 -3.46
C ARG A 309 9.80 22.65 -2.05
N HIS A 310 9.00 21.69 -1.59
CA HIS A 310 9.11 21.10 -0.24
C HIS A 310 9.06 22.15 0.88
N GLY A 311 8.11 23.09 0.79
CA GLY A 311 7.87 24.14 1.78
C GLY A 311 8.80 25.36 1.71
N ILE A 312 9.75 25.40 0.76
CA ILE A 312 10.68 26.54 0.55
C ILE A 312 9.95 27.76 -0.02
N GLU A 313 8.94 27.57 -0.86
CA GLU A 313 8.13 28.60 -1.51
C GLU A 313 6.68 28.61 -0.96
N PRO A 314 6.04 29.79 -0.85
CA PRO A 314 4.70 29.87 -0.30
C PRO A 314 3.71 29.28 -1.29
N LEU A 315 2.68 28.59 -0.79
CA LEU A 315 1.63 28.05 -1.64
C LEU A 315 0.73 29.18 -2.14
N ALA A 316 0.68 29.37 -3.46
CA ALA A 316 -0.22 30.34 -4.08
C ALA A 316 -1.70 30.01 -3.76
N THR A 317 -2.51 31.05 -3.51
CA THR A 317 -3.92 30.88 -3.07
C THR A 317 -4.75 30.05 -4.04
N GLU A 318 -4.58 30.27 -5.35
CA GLU A 318 -5.30 29.51 -6.39
C GLU A 318 -4.91 28.03 -6.39
N THR A 319 -3.61 27.73 -6.28
CA THR A 319 -3.09 26.37 -6.18
C THR A 319 -3.60 25.68 -4.92
N ARG A 320 -3.69 26.39 -3.80
CA ARG A 320 -4.25 25.88 -2.54
C ARG A 320 -5.69 25.42 -2.71
N LEU A 321 -6.55 26.22 -3.35
CA LEU A 321 -7.94 25.85 -3.60
C LEU A 321 -8.07 24.61 -4.47
N ARG A 322 -7.21 24.47 -5.48
CA ARG A 322 -7.20 23.30 -6.36
C ARG A 322 -6.72 22.04 -5.64
N LEU A 323 -5.60 22.11 -4.92
CA LEU A 323 -4.97 20.95 -4.27
C LEU A 323 -5.80 20.43 -3.09
N LEU A 324 -6.47 21.32 -2.37
CA LEU A 324 -7.35 20.97 -1.26
C LEU A 324 -8.78 20.65 -1.75
N SER A 325 -8.95 20.26 -3.01
CA SER A 325 -10.23 19.84 -3.59
C SER A 325 -10.18 18.41 -4.16
N PHE A 326 -11.01 17.52 -3.59
CA PHE A 326 -11.33 16.18 -4.09
C PHE A 326 -12.73 16.13 -4.71
#